data_AF-A0A252EL43-F1
#
_entry.id   AF-A0A252EL43-F1
#
_cell.length_a   1.000
_cell.length_b   1.000
_cell.length_c   1.000
_cell.angle_alpha   90.00
_cell.angle_beta   90.00
_cell.angle_gamma   90.00
#
_symmetry.space_group_name_H-M   'P 1'
#
loop_
_entity.id
_entity.type
_entity.pdbx_description
1 polymer ?
#
loop_
_entity_poly.entity_id
_entity_poly.type
_entity_poly.pdbx_seq_one_letter_code
_entity_poly.pdbx_strand_id
1 'polypeptide(L)'
;MAAERYCVPVDVHHSSPNSMRINRMLRMSRRDVLLAGMGAAVASVTAQAAEPQPAVSSDVTEAAQFLTLSLRLTDRETLSPAIGSALYARIVQAVPERKAQISQLYTLMRQSHFESAQELAIAAEKADPAFKDVIHDIMTGWYRGVADQKVVVYRSALMFDITKDAVYPKTYATGGPFYWTSKPPEVPLPTGAPGLSPSKFVVEPT
;
A
#
# COMPACT_ATOMS: atom_id res chain seq x y z
N MET A 1 -22.62 56.86 -23.45
CA MET A 1 -22.29 55.46 -23.07
C MET A 1 -20.80 55.38 -22.82
N ALA A 2 -20.40 55.42 -21.56
CA ALA A 2 -19.06 55.10 -21.10
C ALA A 2 -19.25 54.38 -19.75
N ALA A 3 -18.88 53.10 -19.70
CA ALA A 3 -19.02 52.28 -18.50
C ALA A 3 -17.73 52.39 -17.67
N GLU A 4 -17.82 53.04 -16.51
CA GLU A 4 -16.75 53.06 -15.51
C GLU A 4 -16.55 51.65 -14.93
N ARG A 5 -15.35 51.11 -15.09
CA ARG A 5 -14.90 49.87 -14.45
C ARG A 5 -14.27 50.23 -13.11
N TYR A 6 -14.94 49.88 -12.01
CA TYR A 6 -14.34 49.89 -10.68
C TYR A 6 -13.34 48.73 -10.56
N CYS A 7 -12.05 49.05 -10.47
CA CYS A 7 -11.00 48.11 -10.11
C CYS A 7 -10.74 48.26 -8.61
N VAL A 8 -11.07 47.25 -7.80
CA VAL A 8 -10.76 47.23 -6.37
C VAL A 8 -9.35 46.66 -6.20
N PRO A 9 -8.40 47.36 -5.55
CA PRO A 9 -7.10 46.78 -5.26
C PRO A 9 -7.27 45.77 -4.11
N VAL A 10 -6.85 44.53 -4.33
CA VAL A 10 -6.73 43.53 -3.25
C VAL A 10 -5.41 43.83 -2.53
N ASP A 11 -5.51 44.48 -1.38
CA ASP A 11 -4.40 44.63 -0.43
C ASP A 11 -4.14 43.26 0.23
N VAL A 12 -3.04 42.59 -0.14
CA VAL A 12 -2.69 41.22 0.36
C VAL A 12 -1.88 41.27 1.66
N HIS A 13 -1.70 42.43 2.28
CA HIS A 13 -0.98 42.54 3.54
C HIS A 13 -1.90 42.97 4.67
N HIS A 14 -2.36 41.99 5.46
CA HIS A 14 -2.54 42.01 6.93
C HIS A 14 -3.62 40.98 7.31
N SER A 15 -3.20 39.74 7.58
CA SER A 15 -4.06 38.77 8.25
C SER A 15 -3.29 38.14 9.39
N SER A 16 -3.59 38.59 10.61
CA SER A 16 -2.99 38.08 11.84
C SER A 16 -3.58 36.72 12.22
N PRO A 17 -2.82 35.85 12.91
CA PRO A 17 -3.20 34.45 13.17
C PRO A 17 -4.46 34.24 14.03
N ASN A 18 -5.08 35.31 14.55
CA ASN A 18 -6.32 35.22 15.32
C ASN A 18 -7.60 35.11 14.45
N SER A 19 -7.56 35.45 13.16
CA SER A 19 -8.74 35.38 12.28
C SER A 19 -9.11 33.94 11.87
N MET A 20 -8.17 32.99 11.91
CA MET A 20 -8.42 31.58 11.58
C MET A 20 -9.18 30.81 12.67
N ARG A 21 -9.21 31.31 13.92
CA ARG A 21 -9.90 30.64 15.03
C ARG A 21 -11.43 30.84 15.00
N ILE A 22 -11.90 31.99 14.51
CA ILE A 22 -13.33 32.34 14.50
C ILE A 22 -14.07 31.59 13.38
N ASN A 23 -13.42 31.34 12.23
CA ASN A 23 -13.96 30.52 11.14
C ASN A 23 -14.12 29.02 11.48
N ARG A 24 -13.53 28.55 12.59
CA ARG A 24 -13.67 27.17 13.07
C ARG A 24 -14.92 26.96 13.93
N MET A 25 -15.49 28.03 14.50
CA MET A 25 -16.68 27.94 15.36
C MET A 25 -18.00 27.85 14.57
N LEU A 26 -18.02 28.24 13.29
CA LEU A 26 -19.21 28.21 12.42
C LEU A 26 -19.40 26.90 11.61
N ARG A 27 -18.56 25.88 11.81
CA ARG A 27 -18.67 24.57 11.12
C ARG A 27 -19.16 23.44 12.03
N MET A 28 -20.00 23.75 13.01
CA MET A 28 -20.77 22.75 13.78
C MET A 28 -22.27 23.05 13.64
N SER A 29 -22.86 22.60 12.52
CA SER A 29 -24.32 22.61 12.31
C SER A 29 -24.77 21.57 11.26
N ARG A 30 -23.99 20.50 11.05
CA ARG A 30 -24.35 19.38 10.16
C ARG A 30 -24.51 18.05 10.87
N ARG A 31 -24.01 17.94 12.11
CA ARG A 31 -24.12 16.72 12.94
C ARG A 31 -25.45 16.65 13.69
N ASP A 32 -26.03 17.79 14.06
CA ASP A 32 -27.27 17.82 14.84
C ASP A 32 -28.53 17.54 13.99
N VAL A 33 -28.45 17.72 12.66
CA VAL A 33 -29.56 17.40 11.74
C VAL A 33 -29.68 15.89 11.48
N LEU A 34 -28.61 15.10 11.71
CA LEU A 34 -28.62 13.64 11.51
C LEU A 34 -29.01 12.84 12.75
N LEU A 35 -29.18 13.49 13.90
CA LEU A 35 -29.59 12.85 15.17
C LEU A 35 -31.10 12.96 15.47
N ALA A 36 -31.86 13.69 14.64
CA ALA A 36 -33.32 13.82 14.76
C ALA A 36 -34.11 12.77 13.96
N GLY A 37 -33.59 11.53 13.89
CA GLY A 37 -34.18 10.40 13.17
C GLY A 37 -34.49 9.22 14.08
N MET A 38 -35.17 9.45 15.20
CA MET A 38 -35.79 8.36 15.99
C MET A 38 -37.18 8.05 15.43
N GLY A 39 -37.34 6.86 14.85
CA GLY A 39 -38.64 6.24 14.60
C GLY A 39 -38.76 4.98 15.44
N ALA A 40 -39.59 5.04 16.49
CA ALA A 40 -39.86 3.95 17.40
C ALA A 40 -40.75 2.87 16.77
N ALA A 41 -40.43 1.60 16.98
CA ALA A 41 -41.38 0.49 16.85
C ALA A 41 -41.15 -0.50 18.00
N VAL A 42 -42.20 -0.69 18.82
CA VAL A 42 -42.27 -1.62 19.93
C VAL A 42 -43.20 -2.75 19.53
N ALA A 43 -42.78 -4.01 19.73
CA ALA A 43 -43.58 -5.19 20.13
C ALA A 43 -43.12 -6.51 19.47
N SER A 44 -42.53 -7.37 20.31
CA SER A 44 -42.67 -8.84 20.41
C SER A 44 -42.92 -9.71 19.17
N VAL A 45 -42.07 -10.75 18.97
CA VAL A 45 -42.41 -12.19 18.89
C VAL A 45 -41.11 -13.00 18.78
N THR A 46 -41.03 -14.11 19.50
CA THR A 46 -39.93 -15.08 19.50
C THR A 46 -39.77 -15.74 18.13
N ALA A 47 -38.65 -15.47 17.46
CA ALA A 47 -38.09 -16.34 16.44
C ALA A 47 -36.57 -16.28 16.55
N GLN A 48 -35.93 -17.42 16.81
CA GLN A 48 -34.50 -17.59 16.56
C GLN A 48 -34.28 -17.48 15.05
N ALA A 49 -34.20 -16.24 14.56
CA ALA A 49 -33.57 -15.96 13.29
C ALA A 49 -32.07 -16.07 13.55
N ALA A 50 -31.44 -17.06 12.92
CA ALA A 50 -29.99 -17.05 12.78
C ALA A 50 -29.61 -15.70 12.16
N GLU A 51 -28.93 -14.88 12.95
CA GLU A 51 -28.41 -13.61 12.50
C GLU A 51 -27.48 -13.90 11.31
N PRO A 52 -27.72 -13.31 10.12
CA PRO A 52 -26.78 -13.48 9.03
C PRO A 52 -25.49 -12.86 9.51
N GLN A 53 -24.47 -13.70 9.77
CA GLN A 53 -23.14 -13.20 10.03
C GLN A 53 -22.80 -12.26 8.86
N PRO A 54 -22.37 -11.02 9.13
CA PRO A 54 -21.92 -10.15 8.05
C PRO A 54 -20.85 -10.93 7.30
N ALA A 55 -21.11 -11.21 6.03
CA ALA A 55 -20.11 -11.79 5.16
C ALA A 55 -18.92 -10.84 5.20
N VAL A 56 -17.89 -11.19 5.96
CA VAL A 56 -16.60 -10.54 5.88
C VAL A 56 -16.24 -10.69 4.41
N SER A 57 -16.29 -9.59 3.67
CA SER A 57 -16.15 -9.58 2.22
C SER A 57 -14.91 -10.40 1.84
N SER A 58 -15.06 -11.38 0.95
CA SER A 58 -13.97 -12.28 0.52
C SER A 58 -12.68 -11.53 0.19
N ASP A 59 -12.80 -10.30 -0.33
CA ASP A 59 -11.68 -9.41 -0.65
C ASP A 59 -10.81 -9.05 0.58
N VAL A 60 -11.40 -8.90 1.77
CA VAL A 60 -10.65 -8.61 3.01
C VAL A 60 -9.81 -9.83 3.41
N THR A 61 -10.36 -11.03 3.26
CA THR A 61 -9.65 -12.28 3.52
C THR A 61 -8.52 -12.50 2.49
N GLU A 62 -8.77 -12.22 1.22
CA GLU A 62 -7.78 -12.38 0.14
C GLU A 62 -6.63 -11.37 0.26
N ALA A 63 -6.92 -10.11 0.59
CA ALA A 63 -5.88 -9.10 0.85
C ALA A 63 -5.02 -9.47 2.09
N ALA A 64 -5.61 -10.11 3.10
CA ALA A 64 -4.86 -10.63 4.25
C ALA A 64 -3.96 -11.81 3.90
N GLN A 65 -4.42 -12.73 3.01
CA GLN A 65 -3.56 -13.80 2.46
C GLN A 65 -2.36 -13.21 1.70
N PHE A 66 -2.62 -12.22 0.84
CA PHE A 66 -1.56 -11.49 0.12
C PHE A 66 -0.55 -10.84 1.08
N LEU A 67 -1.02 -10.17 2.14
CA LEU A 67 -0.14 -9.54 3.13
C LEU A 67 0.73 -10.58 3.85
N THR A 68 0.15 -11.75 4.17
CA THR A 68 0.87 -12.84 4.85
C THR A 68 1.96 -13.43 3.94
N LEU A 69 1.64 -13.68 2.66
CA LEU A 69 2.61 -14.07 1.65
C LEU A 69 3.71 -13.03 1.50
N SER A 70 3.34 -11.75 1.47
CA SER A 70 4.28 -10.64 1.33
C SER A 70 5.26 -10.57 2.49
N LEU A 71 4.79 -10.73 3.73
CA LEU A 71 5.66 -10.78 4.92
C LEU A 71 6.69 -11.91 4.79
N ARG A 72 6.24 -13.08 4.34
CA ARG A 72 7.13 -14.24 4.18
C ARG A 72 8.14 -14.05 3.04
N LEU A 73 7.69 -13.59 1.87
CA LEU A 73 8.56 -13.42 0.70
C LEU A 73 9.57 -12.28 0.85
N THR A 74 9.25 -11.27 1.64
CA THR A 74 10.16 -10.14 1.92
C THR A 74 11.04 -10.38 3.16
N ASP A 75 10.83 -11.49 3.87
CA ASP A 75 11.43 -11.79 5.19
C ASP A 75 11.38 -10.57 6.14
N ARG A 76 10.21 -9.92 6.19
CA ARG A 76 9.95 -8.77 7.07
C ARG A 76 8.98 -9.13 8.18
N GLU A 77 9.22 -8.56 9.36
CA GLU A 77 8.33 -8.72 10.51
C GLU A 77 7.02 -7.94 10.36
N THR A 78 7.07 -6.78 9.69
CA THR A 78 5.92 -5.89 9.53
C THR A 78 5.86 -5.28 8.13
N LEU A 79 4.63 -5.15 7.63
CA LEU A 79 4.28 -4.50 6.36
C LEU A 79 2.98 -3.73 6.56
N SER A 80 2.82 -2.61 5.86
CA SER A 80 1.61 -1.79 5.96
C SER A 80 0.40 -2.50 5.33
N PRO A 81 -0.68 -2.77 6.08
CA PRO A 81 -1.88 -3.40 5.51
C PRO A 81 -2.53 -2.55 4.42
N ALA A 82 -2.47 -1.23 4.53
CA ALA A 82 -3.03 -0.30 3.54
C ALA A 82 -2.25 -0.32 2.22
N ILE A 83 -0.92 -0.46 2.27
CA ILE A 83 -0.11 -0.63 1.06
C ILE A 83 -0.36 -2.03 0.47
N GLY A 84 -0.42 -3.05 1.33
CA GLY A 84 -0.70 -4.42 0.92
C GLY A 84 -2.02 -4.56 0.16
N SER A 85 -3.10 -3.97 0.68
CA SER A 85 -4.41 -4.00 0.01
C SER A 85 -4.41 -3.25 -1.32
N ALA A 86 -3.72 -2.09 -1.40
CA ALA A 86 -3.61 -1.32 -2.64
C ALA A 86 -2.79 -2.03 -3.72
N LEU A 87 -1.68 -2.68 -3.33
CA LEU A 87 -0.87 -3.51 -4.23
C LEU A 87 -1.66 -4.72 -4.72
N TYR A 88 -2.31 -5.45 -3.80
CA TYR A 88 -3.15 -6.60 -4.13
C TYR A 88 -4.23 -6.23 -5.16
N ALA A 89 -5.01 -5.18 -4.88
CA ALA A 89 -6.08 -4.73 -5.76
C ALA A 89 -5.57 -4.39 -7.16
N ARG A 90 -4.42 -3.72 -7.27
CA ARG A 90 -3.81 -3.36 -8.56
C ARG A 90 -3.27 -4.57 -9.32
N ILE A 91 -2.63 -5.52 -8.63
CA ILE A 91 -2.12 -6.76 -9.25
C ILE A 91 -3.27 -7.58 -9.83
N VAL A 92 -4.36 -7.77 -9.05
CA VAL A 92 -5.55 -8.50 -9.52
C VAL A 92 -6.30 -7.74 -10.61
N GLN A 93 -6.35 -6.42 -10.54
CA GLN A 93 -6.95 -5.61 -11.60
C GLN A 93 -6.20 -5.76 -12.94
N ALA A 94 -4.87 -5.85 -12.91
CA ALA A 94 -4.05 -6.01 -14.11
C ALA A 94 -4.15 -7.41 -14.71
N VAL A 95 -4.16 -8.44 -13.85
CA VAL A 95 -4.21 -9.85 -14.24
C VAL A 95 -5.19 -10.57 -13.30
N PRO A 96 -6.47 -10.73 -13.69
CA PRO A 96 -7.50 -11.32 -12.83
C PRO A 96 -7.17 -12.72 -12.30
N GLU A 97 -6.41 -13.51 -13.07
CA GLU A 97 -5.95 -14.85 -12.70
C GLU A 97 -5.06 -14.83 -11.44
N ARG A 98 -4.40 -13.69 -11.14
CA ARG A 98 -3.56 -13.53 -9.94
C ARG A 98 -4.32 -13.78 -8.65
N LYS A 99 -5.64 -13.50 -8.62
CA LYS A 99 -6.47 -13.78 -7.44
C LYS A 99 -6.39 -15.26 -7.05
N ALA A 100 -6.61 -16.16 -8.02
CA ALA A 100 -6.55 -17.60 -7.78
C ALA A 100 -5.12 -18.06 -7.48
N GLN A 101 -4.14 -17.57 -8.24
CA GLN A 101 -2.73 -17.96 -8.07
C GLN A 101 -2.15 -17.53 -6.72
N ILE A 102 -2.48 -16.33 -6.23
CA ILE A 102 -2.10 -15.86 -4.89
C ILE A 102 -2.70 -16.77 -3.81
N SER A 103 -3.96 -17.18 -3.95
CA SER A 103 -4.59 -18.08 -2.99
C SER A 103 -3.98 -19.49 -2.99
N GLN A 104 -3.63 -20.01 -4.16
CA GLN A 104 -2.92 -21.29 -4.31
C GLN A 104 -1.51 -21.21 -3.71
N LEU A 105 -0.76 -20.14 -4.01
CA LEU A 105 0.56 -19.91 -3.44
C LEU A 105 0.51 -19.77 -1.91
N TYR A 106 -0.52 -19.10 -1.37
CA TYR A 106 -0.76 -19.02 0.07
C TYR A 106 -1.03 -20.39 0.68
N THR A 107 -1.79 -21.23 -0.01
CA THR A 107 -2.06 -22.61 0.43
C THR A 107 -0.79 -23.45 0.44
N LEU A 108 0.04 -23.36 -0.60
CA LEU A 108 1.35 -24.02 -0.66
C LEU A 108 2.25 -23.58 0.51
N MET A 109 2.32 -22.27 0.76
CA MET A 109 3.07 -21.71 1.89
C MET A 109 2.59 -22.27 3.24
N ARG A 110 1.30 -22.54 3.40
CA ARG A 110 0.72 -23.06 4.65
C ARG A 110 0.86 -24.57 4.83
N GLN A 111 0.97 -25.33 3.75
CA GLN A 111 1.04 -26.79 3.80
C GLN A 111 2.44 -27.31 4.16
N SER A 112 3.47 -26.48 3.93
CA SER A 112 4.87 -26.86 4.11
C SER A 112 5.56 -25.88 5.05
N HIS A 113 6.50 -26.38 5.85
CA HIS A 113 7.43 -25.52 6.56
C HIS A 113 8.56 -25.12 5.62
N PHE A 114 8.83 -23.83 5.51
CA PHE A 114 9.97 -23.28 4.78
C PHE A 114 10.83 -22.53 5.79
N GLU A 115 12.15 -22.68 5.76
CA GLU A 115 13.05 -21.96 6.66
C GLU A 115 13.33 -20.54 6.17
N SER A 116 13.32 -20.31 4.85
CA SER A 116 13.59 -18.99 4.24
C SER A 116 12.60 -18.61 3.13
N ALA A 117 12.54 -17.32 2.78
CA ALA A 117 11.85 -16.85 1.58
C ALA A 117 12.39 -17.51 0.30
N GLN A 118 13.70 -17.79 0.25
CA GLN A 118 14.35 -18.44 -0.88
C GLN A 118 13.81 -19.86 -1.09
N GLU A 119 13.68 -20.65 -0.03
CA GLU A 119 13.12 -22.01 -0.10
C GLU A 119 11.67 -22.00 -0.57
N LEU A 120 10.85 -21.07 -0.06
CA LEU A 120 9.48 -20.88 -0.51
C LEU A 120 9.43 -20.57 -2.01
N ALA A 121 10.28 -19.66 -2.49
CA ALA A 121 10.32 -19.28 -3.90
C ALA A 121 10.70 -20.44 -4.82
N ILE A 122 11.73 -21.22 -4.45
CA ILE A 122 12.17 -22.41 -5.19
C ILE A 122 11.04 -23.45 -5.25
N ALA A 123 10.40 -23.72 -4.11
CA ALA A 123 9.33 -24.70 -4.02
C ALA A 123 8.09 -24.27 -4.81
N ALA A 124 7.75 -22.97 -4.77
CA ALA A 124 6.66 -22.40 -5.54
C ALA A 124 6.90 -22.55 -7.05
N GLU A 125 8.05 -22.11 -7.56
CA GLU A 125 8.37 -22.23 -9.00
C GLU A 125 8.38 -23.70 -9.47
N LYS A 126 8.83 -24.63 -8.61
CA LYS A 126 8.80 -26.07 -8.90
C LYS A 126 7.37 -26.63 -8.95
N ALA A 127 6.47 -26.12 -8.10
CA ALA A 127 5.08 -26.58 -8.03
C ALA A 127 4.26 -26.06 -9.23
N ASP A 128 4.44 -24.80 -9.59
CA ASP A 128 3.85 -24.19 -10.79
C ASP A 128 4.79 -23.08 -11.30
N PRO A 129 5.30 -23.18 -12.54
CA PRO A 129 6.10 -22.13 -13.17
C PRO A 129 5.43 -20.74 -13.16
N ALA A 130 4.10 -20.67 -13.16
CA ALA A 130 3.36 -19.41 -13.10
C ALA A 130 3.55 -18.66 -11.76
N PHE A 131 3.91 -19.35 -10.67
CA PHE A 131 4.17 -18.70 -9.39
C PHE A 131 5.41 -17.83 -9.41
N LYS A 132 6.36 -18.07 -10.32
CA LYS A 132 7.49 -17.17 -10.54
C LYS A 132 7.00 -15.74 -10.84
N ASP A 133 6.06 -15.60 -11.75
CA ASP A 133 5.54 -14.28 -12.15
C ASP A 133 4.71 -13.65 -11.02
N VAL A 134 3.96 -14.45 -10.26
CA VAL A 134 3.21 -13.99 -9.08
C VAL A 134 4.17 -13.43 -8.02
N ILE A 135 5.24 -14.15 -7.71
CA ILE A 135 6.26 -13.72 -6.75
C ILE A 135 6.94 -12.45 -7.27
N HIS A 136 7.24 -12.37 -8.56
CA HIS A 136 7.79 -11.16 -9.18
C HIS A 136 6.86 -9.95 -9.05
N ASP A 137 5.56 -10.11 -9.28
CA ASP A 137 4.58 -9.02 -9.11
C ASP A 137 4.52 -8.54 -7.65
N ILE A 138 4.52 -9.47 -6.69
CA ILE A 138 4.54 -9.16 -5.25
C ILE A 138 5.82 -8.39 -4.89
N MET A 139 6.99 -8.93 -5.26
CA MET A 139 8.29 -8.36 -4.91
C MET A 139 8.50 -7.00 -5.60
N THR A 140 8.10 -6.87 -6.86
CA THR A 140 8.12 -5.59 -7.59
C THR A 140 7.22 -4.56 -6.91
N GLY A 141 6.00 -4.96 -6.53
CA GLY A 141 5.06 -4.12 -5.80
C GLY A 141 5.64 -3.54 -4.52
N TRP A 142 6.28 -4.38 -3.70
CA TRP A 142 6.86 -3.93 -2.43
C TRP A 142 8.15 -3.13 -2.61
N TYR A 143 9.11 -3.63 -3.39
CA TYR A 143 10.42 -3.01 -3.50
C TYR A 143 10.40 -1.73 -4.32
N ARG A 144 9.64 -1.69 -5.43
CA ARG A 144 9.55 -0.51 -6.30
C ARG A 144 8.34 0.37 -5.98
N GLY A 145 7.34 -0.15 -5.26
CA GLY A 145 6.11 0.59 -4.99
C GLY A 145 5.18 0.74 -6.20
N VAL A 146 5.34 -0.13 -7.20
CA VAL A 146 4.67 -0.07 -8.50
C VAL A 146 3.93 -1.38 -8.78
N ALA A 147 2.69 -1.28 -9.24
CA ALA A 147 1.91 -2.39 -9.77
C ALA A 147 1.14 -1.91 -11.01
N ASP A 148 0.99 -2.77 -12.02
CA ASP A 148 0.37 -2.38 -13.31
C ASP A 148 1.05 -1.16 -13.96
N GLN A 149 2.39 -1.08 -13.88
CA GLN A 149 3.20 0.07 -14.33
C GLN A 149 2.78 1.43 -13.72
N LYS A 150 1.98 1.41 -12.65
CA LYS A 150 1.49 2.60 -11.95
C LYS A 150 2.05 2.64 -10.53
N VAL A 151 2.42 3.84 -10.09
CA VAL A 151 2.88 4.06 -8.72
C VAL A 151 1.71 3.83 -7.76
N VAL A 152 1.91 2.95 -6.79
CA VAL A 152 1.00 2.71 -5.66
C VAL A 152 1.52 3.43 -4.42
N VAL A 153 2.82 3.32 -4.17
CA VAL A 153 3.52 4.02 -3.09
C VAL A 153 4.89 4.44 -3.56
N TYR A 154 5.37 5.60 -3.13
CA TYR A 154 6.71 6.06 -3.47
C TYR A 154 7.66 6.00 -2.26
N ARG A 155 7.42 6.84 -1.25
CA ARG A 155 8.33 6.99 -0.10
C ARG A 155 8.56 5.70 0.67
N SER A 156 7.54 4.87 0.82
CA SER A 156 7.58 3.63 1.61
C SER A 156 7.89 2.38 0.79
N ALA A 157 8.39 2.52 -0.44
CA ALA A 157 8.88 1.40 -1.23
C ALA A 157 10.13 0.79 -0.57
N LEU A 158 10.19 -0.54 -0.46
CA LEU A 158 11.17 -1.21 0.40
C LEU A 158 12.62 -1.01 -0.04
N MET A 159 12.88 -0.71 -1.33
CA MET A 159 14.23 -0.43 -1.80
C MET A 159 14.86 0.80 -1.12
N PHE A 160 14.03 1.76 -0.69
CA PHE A 160 14.52 2.95 0.02
C PHE A 160 14.88 2.66 1.46
N ASP A 161 14.22 1.70 2.12
CA ASP A 161 14.56 1.30 3.48
C ASP A 161 15.94 0.66 3.57
N ILE A 162 16.34 -0.08 2.53
CA ILE A 162 17.63 -0.79 2.45
C ILE A 162 18.81 0.19 2.31
N THR A 163 18.56 1.36 1.70
CA THR A 163 19.60 2.32 1.35
C THR A 163 19.53 3.61 2.18
N LYS A 164 18.63 3.68 3.17
CA LYS A 164 18.30 4.92 3.91
C LYS A 164 19.46 5.54 4.71
N ASP A 165 20.51 4.78 4.96
CA ASP A 165 21.73 5.19 5.65
C ASP A 165 22.74 5.92 4.74
N ALA A 166 22.58 5.81 3.41
CA ALA A 166 23.44 6.43 2.41
C ALA A 166 22.68 7.27 1.38
N VAL A 167 21.51 6.81 0.96
CA VAL A 167 20.74 7.36 -0.16
C VAL A 167 19.30 7.61 0.28
N TYR A 168 18.84 8.85 0.08
CA TYR A 168 17.47 9.24 0.34
C TYR A 168 16.62 9.20 -0.93
N PRO A 169 15.30 8.93 -0.84
CA PRO A 169 14.40 9.00 -1.98
C PRO A 169 14.50 10.38 -2.66
N LYS A 170 14.48 10.41 -3.99
CA LYS A 170 14.46 11.68 -4.73
C LYS A 170 13.27 12.51 -4.29
N THR A 171 13.39 13.84 -4.34
CA THR A 171 12.39 14.81 -3.84
C THR A 171 12.22 14.91 -2.32
N TYR A 172 12.94 14.09 -1.53
CA TYR A 172 12.98 14.19 -0.07
C TYR A 172 14.35 14.66 0.44
N ALA A 173 14.40 15.84 1.05
CA ALA A 173 15.60 16.42 1.66
C ALA A 173 15.76 15.97 3.12
N THR A 174 15.95 14.67 3.35
CA THR A 174 16.12 14.09 4.70
C THR A 174 17.57 14.00 5.18
N GLY A 175 18.52 13.84 4.25
CA GLY A 175 19.93 14.05 4.56
C GLY A 175 20.18 15.55 4.65
N GLY A 176 20.70 16.03 5.77
CA GLY A 176 21.02 17.44 5.95
C GLY A 176 21.90 18.01 4.81
N PRO A 177 22.12 19.33 4.77
CA PRO A 177 22.96 19.94 3.74
C PRO A 177 24.30 19.20 3.61
N PHE A 178 24.73 18.96 2.37
CA PHE A 178 25.99 18.31 2.04
C PHE A 178 26.16 16.85 2.53
N TYR A 179 25.08 16.12 2.87
CA TYR A 179 25.19 14.72 3.33
C TYR A 179 26.01 13.81 2.39
N TRP A 180 26.06 14.13 1.09
CA TRP A 180 26.78 13.39 0.06
C TRP A 180 28.31 13.48 0.16
N THR A 181 28.87 14.37 0.99
CA THR A 181 30.32 14.45 1.19
C THR A 181 30.86 13.38 2.14
N SER A 182 29.98 12.74 2.91
CA SER A 182 30.38 11.67 3.84
C SER A 182 30.54 10.34 3.10
N LYS A 183 31.55 9.56 3.47
CA LYS A 183 31.73 8.20 2.97
C LYS A 183 30.51 7.33 3.38
N PRO A 184 29.83 6.66 2.44
CA PRO A 184 28.76 5.73 2.79
C PRO A 184 29.27 4.58 3.67
N PRO A 185 28.39 3.98 4.50
CA PRO A 185 28.72 2.77 5.24
C PRO A 185 29.11 1.64 4.28
N GLU A 186 30.03 0.79 4.74
CA GLU A 186 30.43 -0.40 4.00
C GLU A 186 29.39 -1.50 4.21
N VAL A 187 28.95 -2.12 3.12
CA VAL A 187 27.96 -3.19 3.14
C VAL A 187 28.63 -4.48 2.65
N PRO A 188 28.53 -5.60 3.39
CA PRO A 188 29.08 -6.87 2.93
C PRO A 188 28.45 -7.29 1.60
N LEU A 189 29.24 -7.92 0.75
CA LEU A 189 28.74 -8.49 -0.49
C LEU A 189 27.69 -9.56 -0.20
N PRO A 190 26.57 -9.59 -0.94
CA PRO A 190 25.57 -10.64 -0.78
C PRO A 190 26.19 -11.99 -1.16
N THR A 191 26.07 -12.98 -0.28
CA THR A 191 26.58 -14.34 -0.48
C THR A 191 25.50 -15.33 -0.93
N GLY A 192 24.23 -14.92 -0.93
CA GLY A 192 23.09 -15.76 -1.29
C GLY A 192 22.97 -16.00 -2.80
N ALA A 193 22.41 -17.15 -3.16
CA ALA A 193 22.01 -17.46 -4.53
C ALA A 193 20.56 -17.00 -4.78
N PRO A 194 20.19 -16.63 -6.03
CA PRO A 194 18.81 -16.28 -6.34
C PRO A 194 17.87 -17.47 -6.12
N GLY A 195 16.70 -17.21 -5.52
CA GLY A 195 15.67 -18.23 -5.25
C GLY A 195 14.76 -18.57 -6.42
N LEU A 196 14.78 -17.76 -7.49
CA LEU A 196 13.99 -17.98 -8.70
C LEU A 196 14.92 -18.10 -9.91
N SER A 197 14.47 -18.82 -10.93
CA SER A 197 15.19 -18.86 -12.20
C SER A 197 15.28 -17.45 -12.84
N PRO A 198 16.34 -17.13 -13.59
CA PRO A 198 16.48 -15.82 -14.22
C PRO A 198 15.27 -15.47 -15.09
N SER A 199 14.84 -14.21 -15.04
CA SER A 199 13.88 -13.69 -16.00
C SER A 199 14.59 -13.12 -17.22
N LYS A 200 13.88 -13.05 -18.35
CA LYS A 200 14.41 -12.42 -19.55
C LYS A 200 14.75 -10.96 -19.22
N PHE A 201 15.99 -10.56 -19.50
CA PHE A 201 16.39 -9.18 -19.35
C PHE A 201 15.63 -8.33 -20.38
N VAL A 202 14.78 -7.43 -19.89
CA VAL A 202 14.06 -6.46 -20.72
C VAL A 202 14.68 -5.10 -20.47
N VAL A 203 15.25 -4.50 -21.52
CA VAL A 203 15.77 -3.14 -21.45
C VAL A 203 14.57 -2.19 -21.40
N GLU A 204 14.40 -1.46 -20.31
CA GLU A 204 13.41 -0.37 -20.24
C GLU A 204 13.83 0.73 -21.25
N PRO A 205 12.91 1.26 -22.08
CA PRO A 205 13.24 2.35 -22.98
C PRO A 205 13.63 3.59 -22.14
N THR A 206 14.83 4.11 -22.42
CA THR A 206 15.36 5.37 -21.86
C THR A 206 14.60 6.58 -22.35
#